data_AF-A0A2P4PKY7-F1
#
_entry.id   AF-A0A2P4PKY7-F1
#
_cell.length_a   1.000
_cell.length_b   1.000
_cell.length_c   1.000
_cell.angle_alpha   90.00
_cell.angle_beta   90.00
_cell.angle_gamma   90.00
#
_symmetry.space_group_name_H-M   'P 1'
#
loop_
_entity.id
_entity.type
_entity.pdbx_description
1 polymer ?
#
loop_
_entity_poly.entity_id
_entity_poly.type
_entity_poly.pdbx_seq_one_letter_code
_entity_poly.pdbx_strand_id
1 'polypeptide(L)'
;MSAMEFDQNFDSSGGFNKTSLINSHNNINLNPPNFENDDVITLNVGGIKYETYRSTLTSYPETFLGTMFKERNKDLLIPRGKNKNEYFFDRSGELFKYIIQFYRTGKVIIPPEVDTKEMEIELDFFQIPRPISSTI
;
A
#
# COMPACT_ATOMS: atom_id res chain seq x y z
N MET A 1 16.26 -14.73 24.88
CA MET A 1 15.44 -15.41 23.85
C MET A 1 14.18 -15.89 24.56
N SER A 2 13.05 -15.22 24.35
CA SER A 2 11.75 -15.72 24.82
C SER A 2 10.98 -16.16 23.59
N ALA A 3 10.55 -17.41 23.58
CA ALA A 3 9.75 -17.98 22.51
C ALA A 3 8.40 -17.24 22.44
N MET A 4 7.94 -16.94 21.23
CA MET A 4 6.54 -16.60 20.98
C MET A 4 5.77 -17.90 21.01
N GLU A 5 4.98 -18.12 22.06
CA GLU A 5 3.96 -19.17 22.05
C GLU A 5 2.73 -18.63 21.29
N PHE A 6 2.38 -19.32 20.20
CA PHE A 6 1.15 -19.09 19.46
C PHE A 6 0.06 -19.99 20.04
N ASP A 7 -0.82 -19.45 20.87
CA ASP A 7 -2.05 -20.15 21.24
C ASP A 7 -3.00 -20.20 20.03
N GLN A 8 -3.15 -21.38 19.44
CA GLN A 8 -4.06 -21.63 18.33
C GLN A 8 -5.50 -21.81 18.83
N ASN A 9 -6.22 -20.69 19.02
CA ASN A 9 -7.65 -20.72 19.33
C ASN A 9 -8.51 -20.51 18.06
N PHE A 10 -8.63 -21.57 17.25
CA PHE A 10 -9.57 -21.63 16.12
C PHE A 10 -10.99 -21.90 16.60
N ASP A 11 -11.97 -21.17 16.06
CA ASP A 11 -13.38 -21.51 16.25
C ASP A 11 -13.81 -22.71 15.38
N SER A 12 -15.03 -23.23 15.60
CA SER A 12 -15.58 -24.39 14.89
C SER A 12 -15.82 -24.17 13.39
N SER A 13 -15.58 -22.96 12.87
CA SER A 13 -15.60 -22.61 11.44
C SER A 13 -14.21 -22.39 10.84
N GLY A 14 -13.14 -22.59 11.62
CA GLY A 14 -11.76 -22.32 11.22
C GLY A 14 -11.41 -20.84 11.18
N GLY A 15 -12.26 -19.97 11.77
CA GLY A 15 -12.05 -18.54 11.88
C GLY A 15 -11.22 -18.17 13.11
N PHE A 16 -10.46 -17.08 13.00
CA PHE A 16 -9.72 -16.49 14.12
C PHE A 16 -10.69 -15.71 15.03
N ASN A 17 -10.72 -16.04 16.32
CA ASN A 17 -11.57 -15.35 17.30
C ASN A 17 -11.14 -13.87 17.49
N LYS A 18 -12.03 -12.93 17.14
CA LYS A 18 -11.76 -11.48 16.96
C LYS A 18 -11.66 -10.65 18.24
N THR A 19 -11.65 -11.23 19.44
CA THR A 19 -11.68 -10.46 20.68
C THR A 19 -10.49 -10.78 21.57
N SER A 20 -9.68 -9.74 21.84
CA SER A 20 -8.56 -9.62 22.79
C SER A 20 -7.13 -9.99 22.30
N LEU A 21 -6.49 -9.02 21.63
CA LEU A 21 -5.05 -8.81 21.71
C LEU A 21 -4.79 -7.40 22.27
N ILE A 22 -4.91 -7.24 23.59
CA ILE A 22 -4.46 -6.03 24.29
C ILE A 22 -3.08 -6.29 24.91
N ASN A 23 -2.02 -5.78 24.30
CA ASN A 23 -0.70 -5.73 24.93
C ASN A 23 -0.50 -4.33 25.54
N SER A 24 -0.38 -4.27 26.87
CA SER A 24 -0.52 -3.07 27.72
C SER A 24 0.52 -1.95 27.53
N HIS A 25 1.34 -1.91 26.48
CA HIS A 25 2.43 -0.91 26.41
C HIS A 25 2.65 -0.20 25.08
N ASN A 26 1.79 -0.34 24.07
CA ASN A 26 1.76 0.60 22.94
C ASN A 26 0.36 0.58 22.30
N ASN A 27 -0.35 1.70 22.34
CA ASN A 27 -1.64 1.88 21.64
C ASN A 27 -1.43 1.94 20.12
N ILE A 28 -1.03 0.82 19.51
CA ILE A 28 -1.20 0.62 18.08
C ILE A 28 -2.56 -0.06 17.92
N ASN A 29 -3.52 0.69 17.39
CA ASN A 29 -4.85 0.16 17.10
C ASN A 29 -4.74 -0.80 15.92
N LEU A 30 -4.37 -2.06 16.20
CA LEU A 30 -4.33 -3.16 15.24
C LEU A 30 -5.74 -3.68 15.01
N ASN A 31 -6.66 -2.81 14.58
CA ASN A 31 -7.85 -3.30 13.92
C ASN A 31 -7.38 -3.89 12.58
N PRO A 32 -7.52 -5.20 12.35
CA PRO A 32 -7.23 -5.76 11.03
C PRO A 32 -8.12 -5.04 10.02
N PRO A 33 -7.59 -4.61 8.85
CA PRO A 33 -8.39 -3.94 7.85
C PRO A 33 -9.59 -4.83 7.50
N ASN A 34 -10.80 -4.28 7.52
CA ASN A 34 -11.99 -5.01 7.12
C ASN A 34 -12.03 -5.12 5.59
N PHE A 35 -11.38 -6.16 5.04
CA PHE A 35 -11.21 -6.33 3.59
C PHE A 35 -12.50 -6.68 2.83
N GLU A 36 -13.59 -7.07 3.52
CA GLU A 36 -14.86 -7.47 2.86
C GLU A 36 -15.55 -6.32 2.11
N ASN A 37 -15.15 -5.07 2.34
CA ASN A 37 -15.72 -3.89 1.67
C ASN A 37 -14.66 -2.97 1.05
N ASP A 38 -13.46 -3.49 0.77
CA ASP A 38 -12.38 -2.66 0.23
C ASP A 38 -12.48 -2.53 -1.29
N ASP A 39 -12.41 -1.29 -1.78
CA ASP A 39 -12.51 -0.99 -3.21
C ASP A 39 -11.26 -1.51 -3.94
N VAL A 40 -11.44 -2.31 -4.98
CA VAL A 40 -10.37 -2.64 -5.93
C VAL A 40 -10.20 -1.48 -6.91
N ILE A 41 -9.00 -0.91 -6.90
CA ILE A 41 -8.58 0.21 -7.74
C ILE A 41 -7.63 -0.30 -8.82
N THR A 42 -7.88 0.13 -10.06
CA THR A 42 -6.97 -0.08 -11.18
C THR A 42 -6.16 1.20 -11.43
N LEU A 43 -4.85 1.13 -11.33
CA LEU A 43 -3.91 2.19 -11.68
C LEU A 43 -3.31 1.87 -13.05
N ASN A 44 -3.64 2.66 -14.06
CA ASN A 44 -3.07 2.55 -15.40
C ASN A 44 -1.91 3.55 -15.53
N VAL A 45 -0.68 3.06 -15.43
CA VAL A 45 0.54 3.88 -15.37
C VAL A 45 1.35 3.68 -16.63
N GLY A 46 1.43 4.69 -17.50
CA GLY A 46 2.11 4.59 -18.79
C GLY A 46 1.56 3.50 -19.71
N GLY A 47 0.29 3.09 -19.52
CA GLY A 47 -0.34 1.98 -20.24
C GLY A 47 -0.29 0.63 -19.52
N ILE A 48 0.49 0.48 -18.44
CA ILE A 48 0.57 -0.74 -17.64
C ILE A 48 -0.45 -0.68 -16.50
N LYS A 49 -1.29 -1.71 -16.39
CA LYS A 49 -2.34 -1.78 -15.36
C LYS A 49 -1.87 -2.51 -14.11
N TYR A 50 -2.10 -1.88 -12.96
CA TYR A 50 -1.86 -2.43 -11.63
C TYR A 50 -3.16 -2.41 -10.85
N GLU A 51 -3.50 -3.55 -10.24
CA GLU A 51 -4.67 -3.65 -9.36
C GLU A 51 -4.23 -3.77 -7.91
N THR A 52 -4.93 -3.05 -7.05
CA THR A 52 -4.69 -3.06 -5.60
C THR A 52 -5.93 -2.58 -4.86
N TYR A 53 -5.93 -2.76 -3.55
CA TYR A 53 -6.98 -2.25 -2.69
C TYR A 53 -6.77 -0.78 -2.35
N ARG A 54 -7.86 -0.06 -2.08
CA ARG A 54 -7.82 1.30 -1.53
C ARG A 54 -7.04 1.34 -0.23
N SER A 55 -7.26 0.38 0.68
CA SER A 55 -6.51 0.33 1.95
C SER A 55 -4.99 0.23 1.76
N THR A 56 -4.53 -0.50 0.73
CA THR A 56 -3.10 -0.59 0.41
C THR A 56 -2.53 0.80 0.13
N LEU A 57 -3.24 1.61 -0.67
CA LEU A 57 -2.80 2.96 -1.01
C LEU A 57 -2.89 3.90 0.20
N THR A 58 -3.98 3.83 0.97
CA THR A 58 -4.22 4.73 2.11
C THR A 58 -3.44 4.38 3.37
N SER A 59 -2.71 3.26 3.38
CA SER A 59 -1.79 2.87 4.47
C SER A 59 -0.63 3.87 4.66
N TYR A 60 -0.31 4.64 3.62
CA TYR A 60 0.71 5.70 3.65
C TYR A 60 0.06 7.04 3.28
N PRO A 61 -0.76 7.63 4.17
CA PRO A 61 -1.62 8.78 3.86
C PRO A 61 -0.88 10.07 3.51
N GLU A 62 0.43 10.15 3.75
CA GLU A 62 1.33 11.25 3.44
C GLU A 62 1.82 11.26 1.99
N THR A 63 1.70 10.14 1.28
CA THR A 63 2.11 10.04 -0.13
C THR A 63 1.05 10.61 -1.07
N PHE A 64 1.42 10.76 -2.35
CA PHE A 64 0.51 11.25 -3.38
C PHE A 64 -0.73 10.34 -3.54
N LEU A 65 -0.53 9.03 -3.74
CA LEU A 65 -1.65 8.10 -3.91
C LEU A 65 -2.40 7.88 -2.60
N GLY A 66 -1.69 7.84 -1.47
CA GLY A 66 -2.31 7.69 -0.17
C GLY A 66 -3.20 8.88 0.19
N THR A 67 -2.83 10.10 -0.22
CA THR A 67 -3.71 11.26 -0.14
C THR A 67 -4.84 11.19 -1.15
N MET A 68 -4.55 10.92 -2.41
CA MET A 68 -5.52 10.88 -3.51
C MET A 68 -6.70 9.93 -3.20
N PHE A 69 -6.42 8.75 -2.64
CA PHE A 69 -7.42 7.71 -2.42
C PHE A 69 -8.07 7.69 -1.04
N LYS A 70 -7.84 8.71 -0.18
CA LYS A 70 -8.61 8.88 1.06
C LYS A 70 -10.10 9.02 0.77
N GLU A 71 -10.94 8.50 1.67
CA GLU A 71 -12.40 8.54 1.50
C GLU A 71 -12.92 9.97 1.28
N ARG A 72 -12.39 10.94 2.04
CA ARG A 72 -12.75 12.37 1.90
C ARG A 72 -12.47 12.98 0.51
N ASN A 73 -11.65 12.33 -0.31
CA ASN A 73 -11.27 12.81 -1.64
C ASN A 73 -11.99 12.05 -2.76
N LYS A 74 -12.81 11.04 -2.45
CA LYS A 74 -13.45 10.15 -3.42
C LYS A 74 -14.22 10.91 -4.50
N ASP A 75 -14.94 11.97 -4.13
CA ASP A 75 -15.74 12.78 -5.06
C ASP A 75 -14.90 13.66 -6.00
N LEU A 76 -13.61 13.87 -5.69
CA LEU A 76 -12.68 14.62 -6.53
C LEU A 76 -12.04 13.73 -7.60
N LEU A 77 -12.20 12.41 -7.48
CA LEU A 77 -11.59 11.44 -8.38
C LEU A 77 -12.49 11.23 -9.59
N ILE A 78 -11.90 11.32 -10.78
CA ILE A 78 -12.59 11.06 -12.05
C ILE A 78 -12.10 9.71 -12.58
N PRO A 79 -12.72 8.59 -12.20
CA PRO A 79 -12.32 7.29 -12.72
C PRO A 79 -12.71 7.14 -14.19
N ARG A 80 -11.92 6.34 -14.89
CA ARG A 80 -12.11 5.94 -16.29
C ARG A 80 -12.56 4.48 -16.36
N GLY A 81 -12.85 4.03 -17.59
CA GLY A 81 -13.20 2.65 -17.88
C GLY A 81 -14.67 2.29 -17.54
N LYS A 82 -15.07 1.08 -17.93
CA LYS A 82 -16.47 0.61 -17.79
C LYS A 82 -16.91 0.49 -16.32
N ASN A 83 -15.97 0.09 -15.45
CA ASN A 83 -16.25 -0.18 -14.04
C ASN A 83 -16.02 1.05 -13.15
N LYS A 84 -15.65 2.20 -13.73
CA LYS A 84 -15.36 3.45 -13.00
C LYS A 84 -14.41 3.27 -11.80
N ASN A 85 -13.35 2.48 -11.99
CA ASN A 85 -12.32 2.24 -10.98
C ASN A 85 -10.90 2.37 -11.55
N GLU A 86 -10.73 2.84 -12.79
CA GLU A 86 -9.43 2.98 -13.44
C GLU A 86 -8.92 4.43 -13.38
N TYR A 87 -7.67 4.62 -12.96
CA TYR A 87 -7.03 5.94 -12.87
C TYR A 87 -5.75 5.95 -13.70
N PHE A 88 -5.63 6.92 -14.60
CA PHE A 88 -4.51 7.01 -15.51
C PHE A 88 -3.42 7.97 -15.01
N PHE A 89 -2.17 7.51 -15.07
CA PHE A 89 -0.97 8.30 -14.74
C PHE A 89 0.02 8.22 -15.91
N ASP A 90 0.42 9.38 -16.41
CA ASP A 90 1.41 9.50 -17.49
C ASP A 90 2.84 9.42 -16.92
N ARG A 91 3.17 8.27 -16.34
CA ARG A 91 4.43 7.97 -15.63
C ARG A 91 5.01 6.63 -16.10
N SER A 92 6.23 6.30 -15.67
CA SER A 92 6.86 5.02 -16.01
C SER A 92 6.11 3.84 -15.40
N GLY A 93 5.38 3.11 -16.23
CA GLY A 93 4.69 1.89 -15.82
C GLY A 93 5.65 0.81 -15.32
N GLU A 94 6.86 0.71 -15.88
CA GLU A 94 7.84 -0.31 -15.52
C GLU A 94 8.43 -0.10 -14.12
N LEU A 95 8.73 1.16 -13.76
CA LEU A 95 9.23 1.51 -12.44
C LEU A 95 8.12 1.51 -11.37
N PHE A 96 6.87 1.70 -11.78
CA PHE A 96 5.74 1.72 -10.85
C PHE A 96 5.56 0.43 -10.04
N LYS A 97 6.07 -0.71 -10.53
CA LYS A 97 6.08 -1.97 -9.75
C LYS A 97 6.78 -1.83 -8.40
N TYR A 98 7.81 -0.99 -8.30
CA TYR A 98 8.51 -0.72 -7.03
C TYR A 98 7.74 0.26 -6.14
N ILE A 99 7.10 1.26 -6.77
CA ILE A 99 6.20 2.19 -6.09
C ILE A 99 5.04 1.44 -5.42
N ILE A 100 4.37 0.53 -6.12
CA ILE A 100 3.26 -0.24 -5.54
C ILE A 100 3.74 -1.25 -4.49
N GLN A 101 4.96 -1.75 -4.60
CA GLN A 101 5.56 -2.64 -3.61
C GLN A 101 5.85 -1.91 -2.28
N PHE A 102 6.19 -0.60 -2.34
CA PHE A 102 6.29 0.23 -1.14
C PHE A 102 4.97 0.24 -0.36
N TYR A 103 3.82 0.45 -1.02
CA TYR A 103 2.52 0.44 -0.33
C TYR A 103 2.17 -0.91 0.32
N ARG A 104 2.75 -2.01 -0.17
CA ARG A 104 2.53 -3.37 0.38
C ARG A 104 3.47 -3.70 1.53
N THR A 105 4.66 -3.12 1.57
CA THR A 105 5.76 -3.57 2.46
C THR A 105 6.32 -2.49 3.37
N GLY A 106 6.04 -1.22 3.07
CA GLY A 106 6.65 -0.05 3.67
C GLY A 106 8.11 0.18 3.32
N LYS A 107 8.65 -0.56 2.34
CA LYS A 107 10.07 -0.50 1.97
C LYS A 107 10.24 -0.20 0.50
N VAL A 108 11.17 0.71 0.20
CA VAL A 108 11.66 0.94 -1.16
C VAL A 108 12.88 0.06 -1.37
N ILE A 109 12.77 -0.91 -2.27
CA ILE A 109 13.87 -1.79 -2.67
C ILE A 109 14.09 -1.56 -4.16
N ILE A 110 15.27 -1.04 -4.51
CA ILE A 110 15.65 -0.73 -5.88
C ILE A 110 16.65 -1.80 -6.33
N PRO A 111 16.30 -2.66 -7.29
CA PRO A 111 17.23 -3.65 -7.83
C PRO A 111 18.42 -3.00 -8.53
N PRO A 112 19.61 -3.63 -8.55
CA PRO A 112 20.81 -3.08 -9.17
C PRO A 112 20.69 -2.73 -10.65
N GLU A 113 19.80 -3.40 -11.38
CA GLU A 113 19.53 -3.16 -12.81
C GLU A 113 18.69 -1.91 -13.09
N VAL A 114 18.12 -1.29 -12.07
CA VAL A 114 17.30 -0.08 -12.21
C VAL A 114 18.17 1.16 -12.04
N ASP A 115 18.07 2.10 -12.99
CA ASP A 115 18.73 3.40 -12.84
C ASP A 115 18.17 4.13 -11.61
N THR A 116 19.06 4.45 -10.67
CA THR A 116 18.67 5.06 -9.40
C THR A 116 18.06 6.44 -9.60
N LYS A 117 18.53 7.24 -10.56
CA LYS A 117 17.99 8.59 -10.80
C LYS A 117 16.60 8.52 -11.39
N GLU A 118 16.36 7.60 -12.33
CA GLU A 118 15.01 7.37 -12.86
C GLU A 118 14.04 6.94 -11.76
N MET A 119 14.48 6.05 -10.87
CA MET A 119 13.66 5.64 -9.72
C MET A 119 13.41 6.79 -8.74
N GLU A 120 14.41 7.64 -8.46
CA GLU A 120 14.24 8.82 -7.60
C GLU A 120 13.21 9.82 -8.16
N ILE A 121 13.17 10.01 -9.48
CA ILE A 121 12.17 10.86 -10.14
C ILE A 121 10.75 10.33 -9.88
N GLU A 122 10.55 9.01 -9.95
CA GLU A 122 9.24 8.42 -9.64
C GLU A 122 8.91 8.48 -8.15
N LEU A 123 9.86 8.24 -7.25
CA LEU A 123 9.66 8.39 -5.81
C LEU A 123 9.23 9.81 -5.44
N ASP A 124 9.88 10.82 -6.02
CA ASP A 124 9.52 12.22 -5.80
C ASP A 124 8.12 12.52 -6.33
N PHE A 125 7.77 12.04 -7.52
CA PHE A 125 6.43 12.23 -8.10
C PHE A 125 5.34 11.65 -7.21
N PHE A 126 5.53 10.40 -6.73
CA PHE A 126 4.58 9.74 -5.84
C PHE A 126 4.69 10.18 -4.38
N GLN A 127 5.61 11.11 -4.07
CA GLN A 127 5.88 11.64 -2.73
C GLN A 127 6.19 10.53 -1.72
N ILE A 128 6.98 9.55 -2.14
CA ILE A 128 7.46 8.46 -1.29
C ILE A 128 8.86 8.81 -0.79
N PRO A 129 9.14 8.70 0.53
CA PRO A 129 10.46 8.94 1.07
C PRO A 129 11.52 8.09 0.37
N ARG A 130 12.62 8.73 -0.02
CA ARG A 130 13.78 8.03 -0.57
C ARG A 130 14.42 7.15 0.50
N PRO A 131 14.94 5.96 0.13
CA PRO A 131 15.72 5.17 1.06
C PRO A 131 16.92 6.01 1.54
N ILE A 132 17.17 6.02 2.86
CA ILE A 132 18.39 6.63 3.39
C ILE A 132 19.54 5.79 2.85
N SER A 133 20.36 6.39 1.99
CA SER A 133 21.60 5.74 1.55
C SER A 133 22.43 5.47 2.79
N SER A 134 22.57 4.20 3.16
CA SER A 134 23.56 3.79 4.16
C SER A 134 24.92 4.06 3.54
N THR A 135 25.47 5.24 3.81
CA THR A 135 26.89 5.49 3.62
C THR A 135 27.63 4.43 4.41
N ILE A 136 28.27 3.51 3.70
CA ILE A 136 29.21 2.54 4.25
C ILE A 136 30.51 3.27 4.55
#